data_AF-A0A4U5LSW7-F1
#
_entry.id   AF-A0A4U5LSW7-F1
#
_cell.length_a   1.000
_cell.length_b   1.000
_cell.length_c   1.000
_cell.angle_alpha   90.00
_cell.angle_beta   90.00
_cell.angle_gamma   90.00
#
_symmetry.space_group_name_H-M   'P 1'
#
loop_
_entity.id
_entity.type
_entity.pdbx_description
1 polymer ?
#
loop_
_entity_poly.entity_id
_entity_poly.type
_entity_poly.pdbx_seq_one_letter_code
_entity_poly.pdbx_strand_id
1 'polypeptide(L)'
;MSINANFTFFFVLLSSLAISSFTDNLPTTYEVLSGYNFPIGILPKGATGYDLDKATGRFRAYLNGSCSFSLEGSYQLKYKSTVSGYISENKLTDLSGVSVKVLFFWLDIVEVVRKGDELEFSVGITSASFAIDNFYECPQCGCGFNCNNVERATKLRSGSGPFVSSF
;
A
#
# COMPACT_ATOMS: atom_id res chain seq x y z
N MET A 1 25.76 -68.76 -31.28
CA MET A 1 24.37 -68.42 -30.93
C MET A 1 24.38 -67.12 -30.15
N SER A 2 23.69 -66.12 -30.67
CA SER A 2 23.30 -64.88 -29.98
C SER A 2 22.59 -65.23 -28.65
N ILE A 3 22.39 -64.30 -27.70
CA ILE A 3 21.28 -63.35 -27.67
C ILE A 3 21.48 -62.44 -26.43
N ASN A 4 21.50 -61.11 -26.65
CA ASN A 4 20.87 -59.97 -25.95
C ASN A 4 21.00 -59.81 -24.42
N ALA A 5 20.86 -58.64 -23.79
CA ALA A 5 20.82 -57.22 -24.16
C ALA A 5 20.96 -56.43 -22.84
N ASN A 6 21.35 -55.17 -22.98
CA ASN A 6 21.36 -54.09 -21.98
C ASN A 6 20.41 -54.24 -20.79
N PHE A 7 20.88 -53.91 -19.59
CA PHE A 7 20.06 -53.11 -18.69
C PHE A 7 20.93 -52.15 -17.88
N THR A 8 20.83 -50.90 -18.29
CA THR A 8 21.38 -49.68 -17.69
C THR A 8 21.39 -49.72 -16.17
N PHE A 9 22.58 -49.54 -15.58
CA PHE A 9 22.75 -49.27 -14.16
C PHE A 9 22.11 -47.91 -13.86
N PHE A 10 20.88 -47.94 -13.37
CA PHE A 10 20.08 -46.77 -13.02
C PHE A 10 20.74 -46.12 -11.79
N PHE A 11 21.71 -45.25 -12.04
CA PHE A 11 22.31 -44.38 -11.02
C PHE A 11 21.23 -43.38 -10.63
N VAL A 12 20.44 -43.74 -9.62
CA VAL A 12 19.48 -42.86 -8.96
C VAL A 12 20.28 -41.79 -8.24
N LEU A 13 20.76 -40.80 -8.99
CA LEU A 13 21.00 -39.47 -8.46
C LEU A 13 19.62 -38.88 -8.20
N LEU A 14 19.05 -39.24 -7.05
CA LEU A 14 18.14 -38.36 -6.35
C LEU A 14 18.97 -37.10 -6.05
N SER A 15 19.07 -36.19 -7.02
CA SER A 15 19.29 -34.79 -6.72
C SER A 15 18.05 -34.38 -5.94
N SER A 16 18.13 -34.51 -4.62
CA SER A 16 17.27 -33.79 -3.71
C SER A 16 17.47 -32.31 -4.02
N LEU A 17 16.65 -31.80 -4.95
CA LEU A 17 16.27 -30.40 -5.00
C LEU A 17 15.59 -30.15 -3.66
N ALA A 18 16.41 -29.79 -2.67
CA ALA A 18 15.91 -29.06 -1.53
C ALA A 18 15.32 -27.78 -2.11
N ILE A 19 14.00 -27.78 -2.31
CA ILE A 19 13.24 -26.57 -2.51
C ILE A 19 13.34 -25.86 -1.17
N SER A 20 14.40 -25.09 -0.99
CA SER A 20 14.46 -24.10 0.07
C SER A 20 13.28 -23.17 -0.21
N SER A 21 12.21 -23.31 0.55
CA SER A 21 11.14 -22.33 0.59
C SER A 21 11.77 -21.05 1.15
N PHE A 22 12.30 -20.21 0.26
CA PHE A 22 12.67 -18.85 0.56
C PHE A 22 11.40 -18.09 0.93
N THR A 23 10.94 -18.24 2.17
CA THR A 23 10.38 -17.11 2.87
C THR A 23 11.57 -16.28 3.35
N ASP A 24 12.34 -15.76 2.40
CA ASP A 24 13.11 -14.55 2.68
C ASP A 24 12.09 -13.55 3.22
N ASN A 25 12.43 -12.86 4.30
CA ASN A 25 11.62 -11.78 4.84
C ASN A 25 11.49 -10.70 3.76
N LEU A 26 10.50 -10.86 2.88
CA LEU A 26 10.26 -9.96 1.77
C LEU A 26 9.84 -8.62 2.39
N PRO A 27 10.48 -7.51 2.01
CA PRO A 27 10.16 -6.23 2.61
C PRO A 27 8.69 -5.90 2.38
N THR A 28 8.05 -5.25 3.33
CA THR A 28 6.70 -4.72 3.14
C THR A 28 6.73 -3.57 2.15
N THR A 29 5.57 -3.22 1.57
CA THR A 29 5.43 -2.05 0.70
C THR A 29 5.91 -0.76 1.39
N TYR A 30 5.70 -0.65 2.70
CA TYR A 30 6.16 0.50 3.49
C TYR A 30 7.69 0.57 3.56
N GLU A 31 8.35 -0.56 3.78
CA GLU A 31 9.82 -0.66 3.77
C GLU A 31 10.40 -0.37 2.39
N VAL A 32 9.73 -0.82 1.32
CA VAL A 32 10.09 -0.46 -0.05
C VAL A 32 10.04 1.05 -0.25
N LEU A 33 8.93 1.70 0.12
CA LEU A 33 8.80 3.17 0.03
C LEU A 33 9.90 3.89 0.83
N SER A 34 10.18 3.44 2.04
CA SER A 34 11.25 3.99 2.88
C SER A 34 12.63 3.83 2.26
N GLY A 35 12.89 2.72 1.56
CA GLY A 35 14.13 2.51 0.79
C GLY A 35 14.36 3.55 -0.32
N TYR A 36 13.30 4.23 -0.77
CA TYR A 36 13.36 5.34 -1.75
C TYR A 36 13.13 6.72 -1.11
N ASN A 37 13.35 6.82 0.20
CA ASN A 37 13.23 8.04 1.03
C ASN A 37 11.80 8.54 1.23
N PHE A 38 10.78 7.71 1.09
CA PHE A 38 9.41 8.09 1.39
C PHE A 38 8.99 7.64 2.79
N PRO A 39 8.29 8.51 3.54
CA PRO A 39 7.73 8.12 4.83
C PRO A 39 6.56 7.14 4.61
N ILE A 40 6.34 6.27 5.59
CA ILE A 40 5.39 5.15 5.47
C ILE A 40 3.94 5.62 5.29
N GLY A 41 3.60 6.82 5.79
CA GLY A 41 2.25 7.39 5.77
C GLY A 41 1.81 8.01 4.45
N ILE A 42 2.59 7.85 3.37
CA ILE A 42 2.10 8.10 2.01
C ILE A 42 0.98 7.13 1.63
N LEU A 43 0.97 5.92 2.22
CA LEU A 43 -0.09 4.94 2.05
C LEU A 43 -0.92 4.78 3.33
N PRO A 44 -2.22 4.52 3.22
CA PRO A 44 -3.02 4.14 4.38
C PRO A 44 -2.55 2.82 4.98
N LYS A 45 -2.91 2.58 6.26
CA LYS A 45 -2.67 1.30 6.94
C LYS A 45 -3.38 0.16 6.20
N GLY A 46 -2.72 -1.00 6.15
CA GLY A 46 -3.29 -2.23 5.59
C GLY A 46 -2.97 -2.46 4.12
N ALA A 47 -1.85 -1.94 3.62
CA ALA A 47 -1.29 -2.40 2.35
C ALA A 47 -0.95 -3.89 2.46
N THR A 48 -1.40 -4.67 1.48
CA THR A 48 -1.33 -6.14 1.49
C THR A 48 -0.15 -6.68 0.69
N GLY A 49 0.47 -5.86 -0.15
CA GLY A 49 1.64 -6.26 -0.94
C GLY A 49 2.05 -5.19 -1.96
N TYR A 50 3.02 -5.54 -2.80
CA TYR A 50 3.54 -4.69 -3.86
C TYR A 50 4.13 -5.49 -5.03
N ASP A 51 4.22 -4.85 -6.19
CA ASP A 51 5.14 -5.24 -7.27
C ASP A 51 6.22 -4.16 -7.39
N LEU A 52 7.48 -4.54 -7.59
CA LEU A 52 8.55 -3.62 -7.93
C LEU A 52 9.49 -4.23 -8.97
N ASP A 53 9.57 -3.61 -10.13
CA ASP A 53 10.67 -3.81 -11.07
C ASP A 53 11.79 -2.81 -10.73
N LYS A 54 12.87 -3.31 -10.12
CA LYS A 54 14.01 -2.48 -9.70
C LYS A 54 14.79 -1.89 -10.87
N ALA A 55 14.72 -2.48 -12.07
CA ALA A 55 15.45 -1.99 -13.22
C ALA A 55 14.74 -0.78 -13.86
N THR A 56 13.41 -0.79 -13.88
CA THR A 56 12.60 0.28 -14.49
C THR A 56 12.02 1.26 -13.47
N GLY A 57 11.97 0.88 -12.18
CA GLY A 57 11.27 1.61 -11.13
C GLY A 57 9.75 1.40 -11.16
N ARG A 58 9.21 0.53 -12.03
CA ARG A 58 7.76 0.30 -12.09
C ARG A 58 7.27 -0.30 -10.79
N PHE A 59 6.36 0.41 -10.14
CA PHE A 59 5.89 0.11 -8.79
C PHE A 59 4.37 0.00 -8.71
N ARG A 60 3.89 -0.94 -7.90
CA ARG A 60 2.47 -1.06 -7.52
C ARG A 60 2.36 -1.37 -6.05
N ALA A 61 1.41 -0.76 -5.37
CA ALA A 61 1.00 -1.10 -4.01
C ALA A 61 -0.45 -1.60 -4.02
N TYR A 62 -0.71 -2.64 -3.23
CA TYR A 62 -2.04 -3.24 -3.12
C TYR A 62 -2.67 -2.91 -1.77
N LEU A 63 -3.94 -2.51 -1.80
CA LEU A 63 -4.78 -2.29 -0.62
C LEU A 63 -5.93 -3.31 -0.63
N ASN A 64 -6.49 -3.59 0.55
CA ASN A 64 -7.66 -4.47 0.70
C ASN A 64 -8.97 -3.75 0.30
N GLY A 65 -9.03 -3.26 -0.94
CA GLY A 65 -10.15 -2.49 -1.49
C GLY A 65 -9.86 -0.99 -1.64
N SER A 66 -10.82 -0.26 -2.20
CA SER A 66 -10.74 1.21 -2.26
C SER A 66 -10.85 1.80 -0.86
N CYS A 67 -10.11 2.87 -0.61
CA CYS A 67 -10.07 3.51 0.68
C CYS A 67 -10.32 5.02 0.57
N SER A 68 -11.11 5.60 1.47
CA SER A 68 -11.30 7.06 1.55
C SER A 68 -11.27 7.52 2.99
N PHE A 69 -10.74 8.71 3.23
CA PHE A 69 -10.73 9.35 4.56
C PHE A 69 -10.56 10.86 4.42
N SER A 70 -10.89 11.57 5.50
CA SER A 70 -10.65 13.01 5.61
C SER A 70 -9.43 13.29 6.47
N LEU A 71 -8.68 14.31 6.10
CA LEU A 71 -7.60 14.90 6.89
C LEU A 71 -8.05 16.22 7.51
N GLU A 72 -7.19 16.79 8.35
CA GLU A 72 -7.36 18.17 8.82
C GLU A 72 -7.43 19.15 7.63
N GLY A 73 -8.09 20.29 7.81
CA GLY A 73 -8.24 21.27 6.73
C GLY A 73 -9.24 20.87 5.63
N SER A 74 -10.10 19.87 5.87
CA SER A 74 -11.16 19.40 4.95
C SER A 74 -10.68 18.71 3.67
N TYR A 75 -9.41 18.30 3.60
CA TYR A 75 -8.92 17.48 2.49
C TYR A 75 -9.53 16.09 2.56
N GLN A 76 -10.19 15.67 1.47
CA GLN A 76 -10.70 14.31 1.31
C GLN A 76 -9.79 13.57 0.35
N LEU A 77 -9.22 12.46 0.81
CA LEU A 77 -8.37 11.57 0.02
C LEU A 77 -9.14 10.31 -0.34
N LYS A 78 -8.86 9.81 -1.55
CA LYS A 78 -9.36 8.53 -2.05
C LYS A 78 -8.22 7.76 -2.70
N TYR A 79 -8.07 6.52 -2.25
CA TYR A 79 -7.18 5.52 -2.80
C TYR A 79 -8.01 4.43 -3.49
N LYS A 80 -7.56 3.98 -4.65
CA LYS A 80 -8.05 2.74 -5.28
C LYS A 80 -7.39 1.53 -4.59
N SER A 81 -7.91 0.33 -4.86
CA SER A 81 -7.31 -0.92 -4.38
C SER A 81 -5.89 -1.17 -4.89
N THR A 82 -5.49 -0.48 -5.95
CA THR A 82 -4.13 -0.50 -6.48
C THR A 82 -3.67 0.92 -6.72
N VAL A 83 -2.52 1.25 -6.14
CA VAL A 83 -1.76 2.46 -6.45
C VAL A 83 -0.60 2.03 -7.35
N SER A 84 -0.39 2.70 -8.47
CA SER A 84 0.67 2.36 -9.42
C SER A 84 1.41 3.59 -9.90
N GLY A 85 2.65 3.41 -10.34
CA GLY A 85 3.45 4.44 -11.00
C GLY A 85 4.89 3.98 -11.16
N TYR A 86 5.81 4.94 -11.17
CA TYR A 86 7.25 4.70 -11.16
C TYR A 86 7.87 5.32 -9.92
N ILE A 87 8.73 4.58 -9.24
CA ILE A 87 9.47 5.01 -8.06
C ILE A 87 10.96 5.14 -8.37
N SER A 88 11.53 6.24 -7.92
CA SER A 88 12.97 6.46 -7.85
C SER A 88 13.29 7.18 -6.53
N GLU A 89 14.58 7.39 -6.24
CA GLU A 89 14.96 8.14 -5.03
C GLU A 89 14.22 9.48 -4.99
N ASN A 90 13.51 9.74 -3.87
CA ASN A 90 12.77 10.96 -3.62
C ASN A 90 11.65 11.27 -4.62
N LYS A 91 11.26 10.34 -5.51
CA LYS A 91 10.26 10.61 -6.55
C LYS A 91 9.29 9.45 -6.81
N LEU A 92 8.02 9.80 -6.92
CA LEU A 92 6.95 8.96 -7.46
C LEU A 92 6.32 9.70 -8.64
N THR A 93 6.28 9.08 -9.81
CA THR A 93 5.73 9.70 -11.03
C THR A 93 4.73 8.79 -11.73
N ASP A 94 3.92 9.37 -12.62
CA ASP A 94 2.86 8.66 -13.35
C ASP A 94 1.94 7.89 -12.37
N LEU A 95 1.66 8.53 -11.25
CA LEU A 95 0.86 7.93 -10.19
C LEU A 95 -0.59 7.78 -10.65
N SER A 96 -1.14 6.61 -10.37
CA SER A 96 -2.56 6.31 -10.53
C SER A 96 -3.11 5.66 -9.28
N GLY A 97 -4.36 5.96 -8.98
CA GLY A 97 -5.07 5.36 -7.86
C GLY A 97 -5.05 6.16 -6.57
N VAL A 98 -4.55 7.40 -6.60
CA VAL A 98 -4.68 8.36 -5.49
C VAL A 98 -5.31 9.65 -6.01
N SER A 99 -6.37 10.10 -5.36
CA SER A 99 -7.09 11.32 -5.74
C SER A 99 -7.41 12.16 -4.51
N VAL A 100 -7.40 13.48 -4.67
CA VAL A 100 -7.81 14.45 -3.67
C VAL A 100 -9.04 15.21 -4.15
N LYS A 101 -9.93 15.57 -3.22
CA LYS A 101 -11.09 16.40 -3.54
C LYS A 101 -10.73 17.87 -3.47
N VAL A 102 -11.00 18.60 -4.55
CA VAL A 102 -10.87 20.07 -4.62
C VAL A 102 -12.21 20.65 -5.08
N LEU A 103 -12.79 21.53 -4.26
CA LEU A 103 -14.15 22.04 -4.44
C LEU A 103 -15.16 20.88 -4.61
N PHE A 104 -15.64 20.66 -5.84
CA PHE A 104 -16.62 19.63 -6.20
C PHE A 104 -16.03 18.49 -7.04
N PHE A 105 -14.74 18.56 -7.40
CA PHE A 105 -14.09 17.61 -8.29
C PHE A 105 -13.05 16.76 -7.56
N TRP A 106 -12.86 15.54 -8.04
CA TRP A 106 -11.74 14.69 -7.66
C TRP A 106 -10.63 14.86 -8.68
N LEU A 107 -9.45 15.21 -8.21
CA LEU A 107 -8.25 15.36 -9.03
C LEU A 107 -7.27 14.25 -8.67
N ASP A 108 -6.68 13.63 -9.68
CA ASP A 108 -5.67 12.59 -9.48
C ASP A 108 -4.34 13.22 -9.08
N ILE A 109 -3.70 12.65 -8.06
CA ILE A 109 -2.32 12.97 -7.72
C ILE A 109 -1.44 12.12 -8.64
N VAL A 110 -0.67 12.79 -9.50
CA VAL A 110 0.12 12.14 -10.55
C VAL A 110 1.61 12.10 -10.23
N GLU A 111 2.07 12.92 -9.28
CA GLU A 111 3.46 12.97 -8.89
C GLU A 111 3.60 13.36 -7.41
N VAL A 112 4.58 12.74 -6.74
CA VAL A 112 5.04 13.13 -5.40
C VAL A 112 6.56 13.25 -5.41
N VAL A 113 7.08 14.39 -5.00
CA VAL A 113 8.53 14.66 -4.94
C VAL A 113 8.91 15.04 -3.51
N ARG A 114 9.95 14.39 -2.97
CA ARG A 114 10.55 14.79 -1.71
C ARG A 114 11.65 15.82 -1.96
N LYS A 115 11.60 16.93 -1.21
CA LYS A 115 12.60 18.00 -1.21
C LYS A 115 13.01 18.29 0.24
N GLY A 116 14.07 17.62 0.70
CA GLY A 116 14.50 17.71 2.10
C GLY A 116 13.42 17.18 3.05
N ASP A 117 12.87 18.07 3.87
CA ASP A 117 11.82 17.78 4.85
C ASP A 117 10.41 18.13 4.38
N GLU A 118 10.24 18.36 3.08
CA GLU A 118 8.94 18.57 2.45
C GLU A 118 8.61 17.48 1.42
N LEU A 119 7.33 17.16 1.32
CA LEU A 119 6.74 16.38 0.23
C LEU A 119 5.85 17.29 -0.60
N GLU A 120 6.16 17.41 -1.89
CA GLU A 120 5.38 18.12 -2.87
C GLU A 120 4.48 17.14 -3.62
N PHE A 121 3.16 17.35 -3.54
CA PHE A 121 2.14 16.55 -4.22
C PHE A 121 1.59 17.34 -5.41
N SER A 122 1.61 16.75 -6.60
CA SER A 122 1.18 17.39 -7.84
C SER A 122 -0.04 16.68 -8.44
N VAL A 123 -1.00 17.49 -8.91
CA VAL A 123 -2.14 17.05 -9.73
C VAL A 123 -1.93 17.37 -11.22
N GLY A 124 -0.67 17.60 -11.62
CA GLY A 124 -0.24 17.85 -13.00
C GLY A 124 0.04 19.33 -13.27
N ILE A 125 -0.98 20.19 -13.13
CA ILE A 125 -0.84 21.64 -13.40
C ILE A 125 -0.39 22.46 -12.19
N THR A 126 -0.60 21.92 -10.98
CA THR A 126 -0.34 22.61 -9.71
C THR A 126 0.09 21.60 -8.67
N SER A 127 0.79 22.09 -7.65
CA SER A 127 1.30 21.30 -6.55
C SER A 127 1.07 21.97 -5.20
N ALA A 128 1.12 21.17 -4.15
CA ALA A 128 1.11 21.63 -2.76
C ALA A 128 2.20 20.89 -1.98
N SER A 129 2.93 21.64 -1.14
CA SER A 129 3.97 21.11 -0.28
C SER A 129 3.49 20.96 1.15
N PHE A 130 3.89 19.85 1.78
CA PHE A 130 3.59 19.54 3.16
C PHE A 130 4.86 19.07 3.87
N ALA A 131 5.01 19.42 5.14
CA ALA A 131 6.11 18.92 5.95
C ALA A 131 6.03 17.39 6.09
N ILE A 132 7.19 16.73 6.03
CA ILE A 132 7.31 15.27 5.99
C ILE A 132 6.82 14.58 7.27
N ASP A 133 6.84 15.29 8.39
CA ASP A 133 6.38 14.82 9.70
C ASP A 133 4.90 14.45 9.72
N ASN A 134 4.08 15.09 8.88
CA ASN A 134 2.67 14.73 8.68
C ASN A 134 2.46 13.31 8.13
N PHE A 135 3.51 12.65 7.65
CA PHE A 135 3.45 11.36 6.97
C PHE A 135 4.22 10.25 7.69
N TYR A 136 4.73 10.48 8.90
CA TYR A 136 5.38 9.41 9.67
C TYR A 136 4.40 8.35 10.18
N GLU A 137 3.12 8.71 10.32
CA GLU A 137 2.06 7.78 10.66
C GLU A 137 1.16 7.49 9.46
N CYS A 138 0.82 6.22 9.27
CA CYS A 138 -0.12 5.83 8.23
C CYS A 138 -1.57 6.18 8.64
N PRO A 139 -2.35 6.88 7.81
CA PRO A 139 -3.76 7.12 8.08
C PRO A 139 -4.55 5.81 8.02
N GLN A 140 -5.62 5.70 8.80
CA GLN A 140 -6.53 4.57 8.72
C GLN A 140 -7.65 4.83 7.72
N CYS A 141 -8.10 3.76 7.08
CA CYS A 141 -9.20 3.87 6.15
C CYS A 141 -10.51 4.31 6.84
N GLY A 142 -11.29 5.18 6.20
CA GLY A 142 -12.53 5.72 6.72
C GLY A 142 -12.32 6.92 7.66
N CYS A 143 -11.54 6.74 8.73
CA CYS A 143 -11.43 7.72 9.82
C CYS A 143 -10.12 8.53 9.85
N GLY A 144 -9.16 8.26 8.95
CA GLY A 144 -7.89 8.98 8.88
C GLY A 144 -7.08 8.80 10.16
N PHE A 145 -6.76 9.90 10.84
CA PHE A 145 -6.06 9.90 12.12
C PHE A 145 -7.01 9.92 13.35
N ASN A 146 -8.34 10.04 13.14
CA ASN A 146 -9.32 10.33 14.19
C ASN A 146 -10.23 9.12 14.56
N CYS A 147 -9.67 7.92 14.63
CA CYS A 147 -10.45 6.68 14.75
C CYS A 147 -10.99 6.39 16.17
N ASN A 148 -10.53 7.12 17.19
CA ASN A 148 -10.99 6.99 18.57
C ASN A 148 -12.49 7.28 18.76
N ASN A 149 -13.07 8.14 17.91
CA ASN A 149 -14.49 8.50 17.96
C ASN A 149 -15.39 7.44 17.31
N VAL A 150 -14.88 6.71 16.31
CA VAL A 150 -15.60 5.64 15.62
C VAL A 150 -15.82 4.46 16.55
N GLU A 151 -14.82 4.11 17.36
CA GLU A 151 -14.91 3.03 18.34
C GLU A 151 -15.99 3.31 19.40
N ARG A 152 -16.07 4.55 19.90
CA ARG A 152 -17.12 4.98 20.84
C ARG A 152 -18.52 4.94 20.23
N ALA A 153 -18.69 5.40 18.99
CA ALA A 153 -19.97 5.35 18.29
C ALA A 153 -20.43 3.91 18.00
N THR A 154 -19.49 3.01 17.67
CA THR A 154 -19.76 1.58 17.43
C THR A 154 -20.15 0.87 18.74
N LYS A 155 -19.52 1.25 19.87
CA LYS A 155 -19.85 0.76 21.20
C LYS A 155 -21.23 1.23 21.70
N LEU A 156 -21.60 2.49 21.41
CA LEU A 156 -22.95 3.00 21.69
C LEU A 156 -24.02 2.27 20.85
N ARG A 157 -23.74 1.98 19.58
CA ARG A 157 -24.65 1.21 18.70
C ARG A 157 -24.79 -0.26 19.09
N SER A 158 -23.74 -0.88 19.62
CA SER A 158 -23.83 -2.26 20.13
C SER A 158 -24.48 -2.34 21.52
N GLY A 159 -24.61 -1.21 22.24
CA GLY A 159 -25.18 -1.16 23.59
C GLY A 159 -26.71 -0.97 23.65
N SER A 160 -27.37 -0.65 22.55
CA SER A 160 -28.84 -0.54 22.51
C SER A 160 -29.48 -1.90 22.24
N GLY A 161 -29.49 -2.77 23.25
CA GLY A 161 -30.40 -3.93 23.30
C GLY A 161 -31.87 -3.46 23.37
N PRO A 162 -32.85 -4.32 23.03
CA PRO A 162 -34.25 -3.92 22.99
C PRO A 162 -34.70 -3.57 24.41
N PHE A 163 -35.19 -2.34 24.60
CA PHE A 163 -36.00 -2.01 25.76
C PHE A 163 -37.25 -2.88 25.67
N VAL A 164 -37.27 -3.97 26.45
CA VAL A 164 -38.48 -4.73 26.76
C VAL A 164 -39.39 -3.78 27.52
N SER A 165 -40.46 -3.33 26.87
CA SER A 165 -41.55 -2.64 27.54
C SER A 165 -42.34 -3.72 28.29
N SER A 166 -42.12 -3.81 29.60
CA SER A 166 -43.00 -4.56 30.48
C SER A 166 -44.16 -3.66 30.90
N PHE A 167 -45.36 -4.23 30.77
CA PHE A 167 -46.69 -3.73 31.09
C PHE A 167 -46.81 -2.82 32.32
#